data_AF-A0A8W8MXT1-F1
#
_entry.id   AF-A0A8W8MXT1-F1
#
_cell.length_a   1.000
_cell.length_b   1.000
_cell.length_c   1.000
_cell.angle_alpha   90.00
_cell.angle_beta   90.00
_cell.angle_gamma   90.00
#
_symmetry.space_group_name_H-M   'P 1'
#
loop_
_entity.id
_entity.type
_entity.pdbx_description
1 polymer ?
#
loop_
_entity_poly.entity_id
_entity_poly.type
_entity_poly.pdbx_seq_one_letter_code
_entity_poly.pdbx_strand_id
1 'polypeptide(L)'
;MLPSLYICSQLHKISRGGRGGGYGPKKNYKGQRRHFTDADELKQQQERDKKQQEWRRQQGIESDEEEEEEPKATAKSQGAPGELPPSDSDSEEDSEDEGDKKAKGVEHLIEIENPNRTGARQLKKVTELNTTGKTQLSRREREELEKQQAKVRYQQLHMEGKTDEARADLARLAIIRKQREDAAKKREEERKAAEEAKGSKS
;
A
#
# COMPACT_ATOMS: atom_id res chain seq x y z
N MET A 1 -33.79 15.72 67.44
CA MET A 1 -32.89 14.72 66.82
C MET A 1 -32.26 15.36 65.60
N LEU A 2 -30.97 15.68 65.67
CA LEU A 2 -30.04 15.79 64.54
C LEU A 2 -28.62 15.86 65.16
N PRO A 3 -27.71 14.98 64.73
CA PRO A 3 -26.37 15.45 64.37
C PRO A 3 -25.96 14.86 63.02
N SER A 4 -25.65 15.71 62.04
CA SER A 4 -24.30 16.19 61.74
C SER A 4 -23.46 15.13 61.02
N LEU A 5 -23.47 15.24 59.69
CA LEU A 5 -22.50 14.68 58.76
C LEU A 5 -21.09 15.14 59.16
N TYR A 6 -20.07 14.28 59.10
CA TYR A 6 -18.75 14.68 58.61
C TYR A 6 -17.98 13.50 58.01
N ILE A 7 -17.44 13.79 56.84
CA ILE A 7 -16.91 12.91 55.81
C ILE A 7 -15.50 12.42 56.19
N CYS A 8 -15.29 11.10 56.18
CA CYS A 8 -13.95 10.50 56.33
C CYS A 8 -13.27 10.42 54.96
N SER A 9 -12.40 11.38 54.67
CA SER A 9 -11.56 11.42 53.47
C SER A 9 -10.34 10.50 53.64
N GLN A 10 -10.36 9.32 53.00
CA GLN A 10 -9.19 8.47 52.86
C GLN A 10 -8.18 9.09 51.87
N LEU A 11 -7.07 9.62 52.40
CA LEU A 11 -5.88 9.96 51.60
C LEU A 11 -5.20 8.69 51.09
N HIS A 12 -5.35 8.38 49.79
CA HIS A 12 -4.46 7.47 49.09
C HIS A 12 -3.22 8.24 48.60
N LYS A 13 -2.07 7.92 49.19
CA LYS A 13 -0.75 8.41 48.77
C LYS A 13 -0.43 7.88 47.36
N ILE A 14 -0.66 8.67 46.32
CA ILE A 14 -0.14 8.41 44.97
C ILE A 14 1.33 8.84 44.96
N SER A 15 2.23 7.85 45.06
CA SER A 15 3.64 8.02 44.75
C SER A 15 3.78 8.39 43.27
N ARG A 16 3.88 9.70 42.98
CA ARG A 16 4.26 10.21 41.66
C ARG A 16 5.76 10.04 41.48
N GLY A 17 6.19 8.80 41.23
CA GLY A 17 7.50 8.52 40.66
C GLY A 17 7.58 9.09 39.25
N GLY A 18 8.42 10.11 39.06
CA GLY A 18 8.62 10.79 37.78
C GLY A 18 9.11 9.82 36.70
N ARG A 19 8.33 9.68 35.63
CA ARG A 19 8.81 9.09 34.38
C ARG A 19 9.53 10.19 33.61
N GLY A 20 10.85 10.24 33.77
CA GLY A 20 11.71 11.04 32.90
C GLY A 20 11.44 10.68 31.44
N GLY A 21 11.09 11.69 30.65
CA GLY A 21 10.99 11.61 29.20
C GLY A 21 12.39 11.45 28.60
N GLY A 22 12.95 10.25 28.72
CA GLY A 22 14.18 9.87 28.06
C GLY A 22 13.87 9.54 26.60
N TYR A 23 14.38 10.35 25.68
CA TYR A 23 14.54 9.99 24.28
C TYR A 23 15.13 8.57 24.21
N GLY A 24 14.38 7.63 23.65
CA GLY A 24 14.80 6.24 23.56
C GLY A 24 16.14 6.11 22.81
N PRO A 25 16.89 5.01 23.04
CA PRO A 25 18.18 4.79 22.40
C PRO A 25 18.05 4.90 20.87
N LYS A 26 18.86 5.76 20.25
CA LYS A 26 18.86 5.96 18.79
C LYS A 26 19.14 4.62 18.11
N LYS A 27 18.24 4.21 17.21
CA LYS A 27 18.39 2.97 16.44
C LYS A 27 19.56 3.11 15.48
N ASN A 28 20.59 2.29 15.66
CA ASN A 28 21.71 2.23 14.74
C ASN A 28 21.31 1.38 13.53
N TYR A 29 21.04 2.02 12.39
CA TYR A 29 20.67 1.35 11.14
C TYR A 29 21.88 0.79 10.36
N LYS A 30 23.11 1.03 10.85
CA LYS A 30 24.33 0.60 10.16
C LYS A 30 24.54 -0.90 10.36
N GLY A 31 24.46 -1.67 9.27
CA GLY A 31 24.58 -3.13 9.26
C GLY A 31 23.26 -3.90 9.36
N GLN A 32 22.12 -3.19 9.43
CA GLN A 32 20.81 -3.84 9.33
C GLN A 32 20.55 -4.26 7.88
N ARG A 33 20.03 -5.47 7.68
CA ARG A 33 19.63 -5.96 6.35
C ARG A 33 18.64 -4.96 5.74
N ARG A 34 18.97 -4.44 4.56
CA ARG A 34 18.06 -3.58 3.79
C ARG A 34 16.97 -4.48 3.23
N HIS A 35 15.74 -4.30 3.73
CA HIS A 35 14.58 -4.89 3.10
C HIS A 35 14.15 -3.97 1.97
N PHE A 36 14.19 -4.48 0.74
CA PHE A 36 13.52 -3.85 -0.38
C PHE A 36 12.10 -4.42 -0.37
N THR A 37 11.09 -3.56 -0.24
CA THR A 37 9.69 -3.98 -0.39
C THR A 37 9.46 -4.33 -1.85
N ASP A 38 8.96 -5.54 -2.11
CA ASP A 38 8.63 -5.99 -3.44
C ASP A 38 7.49 -5.15 -4.03
N ALA A 39 7.46 -4.98 -5.35
CA ALA A 39 6.45 -4.14 -6.03
C ALA A 39 5.01 -4.57 -5.71
N ASP A 40 4.78 -5.88 -5.55
CA ASP A 40 3.49 -6.45 -5.18
C ASP A 40 3.10 -6.15 -3.73
N GLU A 41 4.06 -6.08 -2.81
CA GLU A 41 3.82 -5.72 -1.41
C GLU A 41 3.47 -4.24 -1.28
N LEU A 42 4.12 -3.40 -2.09
CA LEU A 42 3.84 -1.97 -2.19
C LEU A 42 2.42 -1.71 -2.70
N LYS A 43 1.97 -2.47 -3.69
CA LYS A 43 0.60 -2.42 -4.19
C LYS A 43 -0.42 -2.88 -3.13
N GLN A 44 -0.13 -3.95 -2.39
CA GLN A 44 -0.99 -4.41 -1.29
C GLN A 44 -1.09 -3.39 -0.16
N GLN A 45 0.00 -2.69 0.17
CA GLN A 45 -0.03 -1.58 1.11
C GLN A 45 -0.96 -0.47 0.61
N GLN A 46 -0.79 -0.04 -0.64
CA GLN A 46 -1.64 0.99 -1.23
C GLN A 46 -3.12 0.59 -1.25
N GLU A 47 -3.44 -0.66 -1.57
CA GLU A 47 -4.83 -1.15 -1.56
C GLU A 47 -5.41 -1.21 -0.13
N ARG A 48 -4.62 -1.63 0.85
CA ARG A 48 -5.02 -1.66 2.26
C ARG A 48 -5.28 -0.24 2.78
N ASP A 49 -4.42 0.70 2.42
CA ASP A 49 -4.54 2.10 2.85
C ASP A 49 -5.75 2.77 2.18
N LYS A 50 -5.98 2.53 0.87
CA LYS A 50 -7.22 2.96 0.18
C LYS A 50 -8.47 2.38 0.82
N LYS A 51 -8.47 1.08 1.14
CA LYS A 51 -9.59 0.42 1.81
C LYS A 51 -9.84 1.00 3.20
N GLN A 52 -8.79 1.38 3.91
CA GLN A 52 -8.90 2.04 5.21
C GLN A 52 -9.45 3.46 5.06
N GLN A 53 -8.99 4.24 4.07
CA GLN A 53 -9.56 5.55 3.73
C GLN A 53 -11.05 5.44 3.37
N GLU A 54 -11.42 4.50 2.51
CA GLU A 54 -12.82 4.26 2.13
C GLU A 54 -13.68 3.87 3.35
N TRP A 55 -13.14 3.05 4.25
CA TRP A 55 -13.82 2.72 5.50
C TRP A 55 -14.03 3.96 6.36
N ARG A 56 -13.02 4.84 6.50
CA ARG A 56 -13.13 6.11 7.24
C ARG A 56 -14.15 7.05 6.60
N ARG A 57 -14.16 7.16 5.26
CA ARG A 57 -15.14 7.93 4.49
C ARG A 57 -16.56 7.41 4.70
N GLN A 58 -16.75 6.09 4.70
CA GLN A 58 -18.04 5.46 4.98
C GLN A 58 -18.49 5.64 6.43
N GLN A 59 -17.56 5.77 7.38
CA GLN A 59 -17.84 6.08 8.78
C GLN A 59 -18.00 7.58 9.05
N GLY A 60 -17.88 8.45 8.04
CA GLY A 60 -17.99 9.90 8.22
C GLY A 60 -16.86 10.50 9.07
N ILE A 61 -15.74 9.80 9.21
CA ILE A 61 -14.54 10.31 9.87
C ILE A 61 -13.72 11.01 8.79
N GLU A 62 -14.12 12.24 8.44
CA GLU A 62 -13.33 13.14 7.59
C GLU A 62 -12.00 13.43 8.29
N SER A 63 -10.91 12.87 7.76
CA SER A 63 -9.60 13.49 7.92
C SER A 63 -9.58 14.65 6.95
N ASP A 64 -9.73 15.85 7.49
CA ASP A 64 -9.34 17.10 6.84
C ASP A 64 -7.79 17.12 6.74
N GLU A 65 -7.23 16.29 5.85
CA GLU A 65 -5.77 16.20 5.64
C GLU A 65 -5.44 15.61 4.25
N GLU A 66 -6.32 15.82 3.26
CA GLU A 66 -6.07 15.47 1.86
C GLU A 66 -6.64 16.56 0.93
N GLU A 67 -6.31 17.81 1.23
CA GLU A 67 -6.34 18.94 0.30
C GLU A 67 -5.14 19.82 0.65
N GLU A 68 -4.42 20.36 -0.35
CA GLU A 68 -3.17 21.14 -0.29
C GLU A 68 -1.84 20.39 -0.57
N GLU A 69 -1.64 19.96 -1.82
CA GLU A 69 -0.32 20.01 -2.49
C GLU A 69 -0.53 20.55 -3.92
N GLU A 70 -1.00 21.80 -4.01
CA GLU A 70 -0.91 22.66 -5.20
C GLU A 70 -0.11 23.91 -4.77
N PRO A 71 1.13 24.14 -5.25
CA PRO A 71 1.96 25.20 -4.71
C PRO A 71 1.56 26.56 -5.31
N LYS A 72 0.67 27.30 -4.65
CA LYS A 72 0.46 28.73 -4.91
C LYS A 72 1.29 29.61 -3.98
N ALA A 73 2.25 30.30 -4.61
CA ALA A 73 3.08 31.34 -4.03
C ALA A 73 2.26 32.54 -3.52
N THR A 74 2.43 32.93 -2.26
CA THR A 74 2.40 34.35 -1.84
C THR A 74 3.24 34.58 -0.58
N ALA A 75 4.00 35.67 -0.62
CA ALA A 75 5.06 36.11 0.28
C ALA A 75 4.62 36.61 1.67
N LYS A 76 5.52 36.42 2.67
CA LYS A 76 6.09 37.45 3.60
C LYS A 76 6.95 36.76 4.69
N SER A 77 8.28 36.79 4.56
CA SER A 77 9.23 37.61 5.36
C SER A 77 9.07 37.43 6.89
N GLN A 78 10.08 37.04 7.68
CA GLN A 78 11.33 37.78 7.96
C GLN A 78 12.36 36.90 8.69
N GLY A 79 13.66 37.10 8.40
CA GLY A 79 14.80 36.72 9.28
C GLY A 79 16.03 36.11 8.59
N ALA A 80 16.94 36.96 8.08
CA ALA A 80 18.20 36.65 7.37
C ALA A 80 19.34 36.13 8.30
N PRO A 81 20.50 35.60 7.83
CA PRO A 81 21.54 36.42 7.13
C PRO A 81 22.45 35.72 6.07
N GLY A 82 22.98 36.53 5.12
CA GLY A 82 24.29 36.37 4.44
C GLY A 82 24.33 35.55 3.14
N GLU A 83 24.13 36.14 1.96
CA GLU A 83 25.15 36.73 1.05
C GLU A 83 26.19 35.75 0.46
N LEU A 84 25.98 35.33 -0.81
CA LEU A 84 26.86 35.47 -2.00
C LEU A 84 26.43 34.49 -3.15
N PRO A 85 26.78 34.76 -4.43
CA PRO A 85 25.84 34.92 -5.56
C PRO A 85 25.59 33.68 -6.46
N PRO A 86 24.60 33.71 -7.38
CA PRO A 86 24.43 32.68 -8.40
C PRO A 86 25.56 32.76 -9.43
N SER A 87 26.41 31.73 -9.50
CA SER A 87 27.32 31.55 -10.62
C SER A 87 26.56 30.90 -11.76
N ASP A 88 26.32 31.69 -12.80
CA ASP A 88 26.36 31.25 -14.18
C ASP A 88 27.49 30.22 -14.35
N SER A 89 27.16 29.02 -14.81
CA SER A 89 28.15 28.05 -15.25
C SER A 89 27.50 27.22 -16.35
N ASP A 90 27.83 27.64 -17.56
CA ASP A 90 27.77 26.94 -18.83
C ASP A 90 27.39 25.46 -18.75
N SER A 91 26.30 25.19 -19.45
CA SER A 91 25.95 23.90 -20.01
C SER A 91 27.02 23.49 -21.03
N GLU A 92 28.14 22.94 -20.56
CA GLU A 92 29.07 22.19 -21.42
C GLU A 92 28.52 20.77 -21.58
N GLU A 93 27.89 20.58 -22.74
CA GLU A 93 27.63 19.29 -23.35
C GLU A 93 28.98 18.65 -23.73
N ASP A 94 29.48 17.76 -22.89
CA ASP A 94 30.59 16.87 -23.26
C ASP A 94 30.08 15.43 -23.40
N SER A 95 29.53 15.19 -24.58
CA SER A 95 29.25 13.86 -25.11
C SER A 95 30.55 13.29 -25.69
N GLU A 96 31.44 12.79 -24.83
CA GLU A 96 32.60 12.00 -25.26
C GLU A 96 32.37 10.50 -25.00
N ASP A 97 31.97 9.82 -26.08
CA ASP A 97 32.46 8.53 -26.54
C ASP A 97 33.23 7.68 -25.49
N GLU A 98 32.55 6.68 -24.91
CA GLU A 98 33.21 5.56 -24.17
C GLU A 98 33.92 4.63 -25.17
N GLY A 99 34.92 5.17 -25.86
CA GLY A 99 35.75 4.50 -26.85
C GLY A 99 37.17 4.19 -26.38
N ASP A 100 37.71 4.87 -25.36
CA ASP A 100 39.14 4.78 -25.05
C ASP A 100 39.46 4.80 -23.55
N LYS A 101 39.19 3.69 -22.86
CA LYS A 101 39.93 3.38 -21.63
C LYS A 101 41.36 3.04 -22.01
N LYS A 102 42.25 4.04 -21.99
CA LYS A 102 43.70 3.84 -22.20
C LYS A 102 44.17 2.67 -21.33
N ALA A 103 44.78 1.64 -21.92
CA ALA A 103 45.34 0.56 -21.10
C ALA A 103 46.29 1.14 -20.08
N LYS A 104 46.21 0.53 -18.90
CA LYS A 104 47.22 0.70 -17.88
C LYS A 104 48.43 -0.13 -18.28
N GLY A 105 49.46 0.52 -18.83
CA GLY A 105 50.77 -0.08 -19.08
C GLY A 105 50.83 -0.96 -20.34
N VAL A 106 51.55 -2.09 -20.25
CA VAL A 106 51.92 -2.97 -21.38
C VAL A 106 50.78 -3.91 -21.80
N GLU A 107 49.60 -3.81 -21.19
CA GLU A 107 48.45 -4.68 -21.44
C GLU A 107 47.94 -4.63 -22.90
N HIS A 108 48.21 -3.53 -23.64
CA HIS A 108 47.92 -3.43 -25.07
C HIS A 108 48.99 -4.02 -25.99
N LEU A 109 50.21 -4.27 -25.49
CA LEU A 109 51.34 -4.74 -26.28
C LEU A 109 51.47 -6.28 -26.28
N ILE A 110 50.80 -6.95 -25.35
CA ILE A 110 50.84 -8.41 -25.20
C ILE A 110 49.43 -8.96 -25.46
N GLU A 111 49.29 -9.75 -26.52
CA GLU A 111 48.05 -10.45 -26.84
C GLU A 111 47.84 -11.60 -25.83
N ILE A 112 46.89 -11.41 -24.91
CA ILE A 112 46.57 -12.42 -23.89
C ILE A 112 45.57 -13.42 -24.46
N GLU A 113 46.07 -14.52 -25.03
CA GLU A 113 45.31 -15.70 -25.49
C GLU A 113 44.93 -16.64 -24.34
N ASN A 114 44.28 -16.12 -23.30
CA ASN A 114 43.78 -16.97 -22.22
C ASN A 114 42.35 -17.42 -22.52
N PRO A 115 42.09 -18.73 -22.73
CA PRO A 115 40.76 -19.25 -23.06
C PRO A 115 39.72 -19.11 -21.94
N ASN A 116 40.17 -18.86 -20.70
CA ASN A 116 39.31 -18.51 -19.57
C ASN A 116 39.22 -17.00 -19.31
N ARG A 117 39.91 -16.16 -20.12
CA ARG A 117 39.70 -14.71 -20.07
C ARG A 117 38.29 -14.48 -20.59
N THR A 118 37.39 -14.14 -19.67
CA THR A 118 36.04 -13.71 -20.00
C THR A 118 36.13 -12.40 -20.77
N GLY A 119 36.42 -12.48 -22.07
CA GLY A 119 36.37 -11.38 -23.01
C GLY A 119 34.99 -10.74 -22.94
N ALA A 120 34.96 -9.42 -23.15
CA ALA A 120 33.77 -8.58 -23.08
C ALA A 120 32.49 -9.35 -23.39
N ARG A 121 31.65 -9.52 -22.35
CA ARG A 121 30.34 -10.16 -22.46
C ARG A 121 29.56 -9.43 -23.56
N GLN A 122 29.43 -10.05 -24.72
CA GLN A 122 28.62 -9.52 -25.81
C GLN A 122 27.17 -9.48 -25.31
N LEU A 123 26.67 -8.28 -25.07
CA LEU A 123 25.30 -8.01 -24.63
C LEU A 123 24.34 -8.31 -25.79
N LYS A 124 24.04 -9.60 -26.01
CA LYS A 124 22.98 -10.00 -26.93
C LYS A 124 21.64 -9.55 -26.33
N LYS A 125 20.88 -8.76 -27.08
CA LYS A 125 19.56 -8.26 -26.66
C LYS A 125 18.61 -9.44 -26.49
N VAL A 126 17.82 -9.40 -25.42
CA VAL A 126 16.88 -10.46 -25.02
C VAL A 126 15.92 -10.87 -26.16
N THR A 127 15.67 -9.95 -27.10
CA THR A 127 14.82 -10.15 -28.28
C THR A 127 15.38 -11.10 -29.35
N GLU A 128 16.69 -11.38 -29.35
CA GLU A 128 17.35 -12.24 -30.35
C GLU A 128 17.58 -13.68 -29.86
N LEU A 129 17.25 -13.97 -28.60
CA LEU A 129 17.27 -15.33 -28.07
C LEU A 129 16.03 -16.08 -28.58
N ASN A 130 16.20 -16.81 -29.69
CA ASN A 130 15.20 -17.75 -30.19
C ASN A 130 14.87 -18.81 -29.11
N THR A 131 13.70 -18.66 -28.47
CA THR A 131 13.10 -19.59 -27.51
C THR A 131 12.36 -20.75 -28.19
N THR A 132 12.84 -21.21 -29.35
CA THR A 132 12.21 -22.27 -30.16
C THR A 132 12.41 -23.68 -29.60
N GLY A 133 13.17 -23.84 -28.53
CA GLY A 133 13.19 -25.05 -27.72
C GLY A 133 12.27 -24.87 -26.52
N LYS A 134 11.20 -25.67 -26.44
CA LYS A 134 10.34 -25.79 -25.24
C LYS A 134 11.23 -26.19 -24.07
N THR A 135 11.77 -25.20 -23.35
CA THR A 135 12.48 -25.42 -22.10
C THR A 135 11.44 -26.03 -21.17
N GLN A 136 11.61 -27.32 -20.90
CA GLN A 136 10.78 -28.01 -19.93
C GLN A 136 11.06 -27.32 -18.60
N LEU A 137 10.15 -26.42 -18.17
CA LEU A 137 10.20 -25.83 -16.84
C LEU A 137 10.55 -26.92 -15.85
N SER A 138 11.52 -26.63 -14.98
CA SER A 138 12.00 -27.58 -13.99
C SER A 138 10.79 -28.17 -13.27
N ARG A 139 10.84 -29.46 -12.90
CA ARG A 139 9.74 -30.15 -12.20
C ARG A 139 9.19 -29.29 -11.05
N ARG A 140 10.08 -28.59 -10.36
CA ARG A 140 9.78 -27.64 -9.30
C ARG A 140 9.00 -26.41 -9.76
N GLU A 141 9.39 -25.80 -10.88
CA GLU A 141 8.73 -24.63 -11.45
C GLU A 141 7.32 -24.97 -11.96
N ARG A 142 7.12 -26.18 -12.50
CA ARG A 142 5.79 -26.66 -12.91
C ARG A 142 4.84 -26.80 -11.75
N GLU A 143 5.29 -27.44 -10.67
CA GLU A 143 4.49 -27.61 -9.45
C GLU A 143 4.19 -26.26 -8.78
N GLU A 144 5.14 -25.31 -8.81
CA GLU A 144 4.93 -23.95 -8.29
C GLU A 144 3.90 -23.16 -9.13
N LEU A 145 3.97 -23.23 -10.47
CA LEU A 145 2.98 -22.61 -11.35
C LEU A 145 1.60 -23.24 -11.21
N GLU A 146 1.51 -24.56 -11.12
CA GLU A 146 0.24 -25.25 -10.92
C GLU A 146 -0.37 -24.87 -9.57
N LYS A 147 0.43 -24.76 -8.52
CA LYS A 147 -0.02 -24.28 -7.21
C LYS A 147 -0.52 -22.84 -7.27
N GLN A 148 0.14 -21.97 -8.03
CA GLN A 148 -0.33 -20.60 -8.24
C GLN A 148 -1.65 -20.57 -9.03
N GLN A 149 -1.73 -21.32 -10.13
CA GLN A 149 -2.94 -21.43 -10.94
C GLN A 149 -4.11 -22.03 -10.15
N ALA A 150 -3.87 -23.03 -9.31
CA ALA A 150 -4.88 -23.61 -8.44
C ALA A 150 -5.42 -22.60 -7.41
N LYS A 151 -4.55 -21.77 -6.83
CA LYS A 151 -4.97 -20.68 -5.95
C LYS A 151 -5.80 -19.64 -6.67
N VAL A 152 -5.36 -19.21 -7.86
CA VAL A 152 -6.09 -18.24 -8.70
C VAL A 152 -7.46 -18.82 -9.08
N ARG A 153 -7.52 -20.08 -9.49
CA ARG A 153 -8.77 -20.77 -9.80
C ARG A 153 -9.69 -20.86 -8.59
N TYR A 154 -9.16 -21.19 -7.41
CA TYR A 154 -9.94 -21.22 -6.18
C TYR A 154 -10.52 -19.84 -5.86
N GLN A 155 -9.69 -18.79 -5.93
CA GLN A 155 -10.12 -17.41 -5.74
C GLN A 155 -11.19 -17.02 -6.76
N GLN A 156 -10.98 -17.35 -8.04
CA GLN A 156 -11.96 -17.09 -9.09
C GLN A 156 -13.29 -17.80 -8.81
N LEU A 157 -13.28 -19.09 -8.45
CA LEU A 157 -14.49 -19.83 -8.08
C LEU A 157 -15.18 -19.25 -6.83
N HIS A 158 -14.41 -18.74 -5.88
CA HIS A 158 -14.94 -18.08 -4.69
C HIS A 158 -15.60 -16.74 -5.06
N MET A 159 -14.96 -15.93 -5.91
CA MET A 159 -15.53 -14.69 -6.44
C MET A 159 -16.78 -14.94 -7.29
N GLU A 160 -16.79 -16.02 -8.08
CA GLU A 160 -17.96 -16.47 -8.85
C GLU A 160 -19.09 -17.01 -7.95
N GLY A 161 -18.86 -17.18 -6.65
CA GLY A 161 -19.88 -17.67 -5.73
C GLY A 161 -20.10 -19.18 -5.79
N LYS A 162 -19.15 -19.95 -6.35
CA LYS A 162 -19.28 -21.40 -6.54
C LYS A 162 -18.74 -22.22 -5.36
N THR A 163 -17.85 -21.66 -4.54
CA THR A 163 -17.39 -22.30 -3.30
C THR A 163 -18.53 -22.39 -2.29
N ASP A 164 -18.49 -23.37 -1.39
CA ASP A 164 -19.55 -23.56 -0.38
C ASP A 164 -19.72 -22.34 0.52
N GLU A 165 -18.60 -21.71 0.88
CA GLU A 165 -18.56 -20.47 1.65
C GLU A 165 -19.29 -19.33 0.93
N ALA A 166 -18.92 -19.06 -0.33
CA ALA A 166 -19.52 -17.96 -1.09
C ALA A 166 -21.00 -18.25 -1.43
N ARG A 167 -21.37 -19.52 -1.65
CA ARG A 167 -22.77 -19.93 -1.79
C ARG A 167 -23.58 -19.65 -0.52
N ALA A 168 -23.02 -19.96 0.65
CA ALA A 168 -23.68 -19.68 1.93
C ALA A 168 -23.86 -18.18 2.16
N ASP A 169 -22.85 -17.36 1.84
CA ASP A 169 -22.94 -15.90 1.95
C ASP A 169 -23.97 -15.32 0.98
N LEU A 170 -24.00 -15.78 -0.28
CA LEU A 170 -25.03 -15.39 -1.23
C LEU A 170 -26.43 -15.79 -0.77
N ALA A 171 -26.59 -17.00 -0.22
CA ALA A 171 -27.86 -17.45 0.34
C ALA A 171 -28.30 -16.58 1.52
N ARG A 172 -27.36 -16.22 2.41
CA ARG A 172 -27.63 -15.30 3.53
C ARG A 172 -28.08 -13.92 3.02
N LEU A 173 -27.40 -13.38 2.02
CA LEU A 173 -27.78 -12.10 1.40
C LEU A 173 -29.16 -12.18 0.72
N ALA A 174 -29.48 -13.29 0.06
CA ALA A 174 -30.78 -13.50 -0.57
C ALA A 174 -31.92 -13.52 0.46
N ILE A 175 -31.71 -14.14 1.64
CA ILE A 175 -32.69 -14.13 2.73
C ILE A 175 -32.95 -12.69 3.21
N ILE A 176 -31.90 -11.88 3.38
CA ILE A 176 -32.04 -10.48 3.82
C ILE A 176 -32.78 -9.65 2.76
N ARG A 177 -32.44 -9.82 1.47
CA ARG A 177 -33.15 -9.14 0.38
C ARG A 177 -34.63 -9.48 0.39
N LYS A 178 -34.97 -10.77 0.49
CA LYS A 178 -36.36 -11.23 0.59
C LYS A 178 -37.08 -10.61 1.79
N GLN A 179 -36.46 -10.61 2.97
CA GLN A 179 -37.07 -10.01 4.17
C GLN A 179 -37.32 -8.50 4.00
N ARG A 180 -36.41 -7.79 3.33
CA ARG A 180 -36.57 -6.36 3.04
C ARG A 180 -37.68 -6.10 2.02
N GLU A 181 -37.74 -6.88 0.95
CA GLU A 181 -38.78 -6.81 -0.06
C GLU A 181 -40.16 -7.14 0.54
N ASP A 182 -40.26 -8.20 1.34
CA ASP A 182 -41.51 -8.59 2.01
C ASP A 182 -41.96 -7.51 3.01
N ALA A 183 -41.03 -6.90 3.75
CA ALA A 183 -41.35 -5.78 4.65
C ALA A 183 -41.77 -4.51 3.90
N ALA A 184 -41.14 -4.21 2.76
CA ALA A 184 -41.52 -3.08 1.91
C ALA A 184 -42.91 -3.28 1.32
N LYS A 185 -43.19 -4.48 0.78
CA LYS A 185 -44.53 -4.85 0.28
C LYS A 185 -45.59 -4.74 1.36
N LYS A 186 -45.34 -5.27 2.57
CA LYS A 186 -46.27 -5.12 3.70
C LYS A 186 -46.55 -3.67 4.06
N ARG A 187 -45.53 -2.80 4.09
CA ARG A 187 -45.75 -1.36 4.33
C ARG A 187 -46.54 -0.68 3.22
N GLU A 188 -46.33 -1.05 1.96
CA GLU A 188 -47.10 -0.51 0.83
C GLU A 188 -48.56 -0.96 0.87
N GLU A 189 -48.82 -2.23 1.20
CA GLU A 189 -50.17 -2.76 1.37
C GLU A 189 -50.90 -2.09 2.54
N GLU A 190 -50.25 -1.95 3.70
CA GLU A 190 -50.80 -1.24 4.85
C GLU A 190 -51.08 0.23 4.53
N ARG A 191 -50.19 0.89 3.77
CA ARG A 191 -50.41 2.27 3.34
C ARG A 191 -51.60 2.40 2.39
N LYS A 192 -51.72 1.52 1.40
CA LYS A 192 -52.87 1.50 0.47
C LYS A 192 -54.19 1.25 1.20
N ALA A 193 -54.22 0.25 2.09
CA ALA A 193 -55.41 -0.03 2.91
C ALA A 193 -55.78 1.16 3.82
N ALA A 194 -54.79 1.86 4.38
CA ALA A 194 -55.02 3.05 5.18
C ALA A 194 -55.51 4.24 4.33
N GLU A 195 -55.06 4.39 3.10
CA GLU A 195 -55.54 5.42 2.15
C GLU A 195 -56.97 5.12 1.69
N GLU A 196 -57.31 3.86 1.37
CA GLU A 196 -58.67 3.44 1.03
C GLU A 196 -59.64 3.64 2.21
N ALA A 197 -59.24 3.27 3.43
CA ALA A 197 -60.05 3.47 4.63
C ALA A 197 -60.22 4.96 5.02
N LYS A 198 -59.30 5.83 4.61
CA LYS A 198 -59.43 7.29 4.77
C LYS A 198 -60.31 7.90 3.67
N GLY A 199 -60.15 7.44 2.42
CA GLY A 199 -60.95 7.87 1.27
C GLY A 199 -62.42 7.44 1.36
N SER A 200 -62.74 6.31 1.98
CA SER A 200 -64.12 5.87 2.20
C SER A 200 -64.81 6.53 3.41
N LYS A 201 -64.06 7.30 4.22
CA LYS A 201 -64.57 8.00 5.42
C LYS A 201 -64.72 9.52 5.22
N SER A 202 -64.32 10.05 4.07
CA SER A 202 -64.71 11.40 3.58
C SER A 202 -65.87 11.28 2.61
#